data_AF-J6EGS0-F1
#
_entry.id   AF-J6EGS0-F1
#
_cell.length_a   1.000
_cell.length_b   1.000
_cell.length_c   1.000
_cell.angle_alpha   90.00
_cell.angle_beta   90.00
_cell.angle_gamma   90.00
#
_symmetry.space_group_name_H-M   'P 1'
#
loop_
_entity.id
_entity.type
_entity.pdbx_description
1 polymer ?
#
loop_
_entity_poly.entity_id
_entity_poly.type
_entity_poly.pdbx_seq_one_letter_code
_entity_poly.pdbx_strand_id
1 'polypeptide(L)'
;MSDDITDQSEELVNRTPPLPPVPEGMSKKQWKKMCKRQRWEENKSKYNAERRVKKKRLRHERSAKIQEYIDRGEDVPQELVREPRVNVNQIDSGIEIILDCSFDELMNDKEIVSLSNQVTRAYSANRRASHFAEIKVAPFDKRLKERFETTLKNTNYEKWNHFKFLLDDKIMYGDEHIGKDNIVYLTADTDEKLEKLEPGMRYIVGGIVDKNRYKDLCLNKAQKMGIPTRRLPIDEYINLEGRRVLTTTHVVQLMLKYFDGHDWKNAFETVLPPRKLDAETASLAAAPATEDV
;
A
#
# COMPACT_ATOMS: atom_id res chain seq x y z
N MET A 1 -59.54 28.25 -9.25
CA MET A 1 -58.81 27.81 -10.46
C MET A 1 -57.41 27.53 -10.00
N SER A 2 -57.12 26.24 -9.87
CA SER A 2 -55.92 25.71 -9.23
C SER A 2 -54.92 25.42 -10.35
N ASP A 3 -53.83 26.16 -10.39
CA ASP A 3 -52.73 25.88 -11.33
C ASP A 3 -51.81 24.83 -10.71
N ASP A 4 -51.85 23.67 -11.35
CA ASP A 4 -51.17 22.43 -11.04
C ASP A 4 -49.68 22.54 -11.42
N ILE A 5 -48.81 22.68 -10.40
CA ILE A 5 -47.36 22.57 -10.56
C ILE A 5 -47.05 21.08 -10.68
N THR A 6 -46.95 20.60 -11.92
CA THR A 6 -46.52 19.24 -12.21
C THR A 6 -45.02 19.12 -11.98
N ASP A 7 -44.69 18.50 -10.84
CA ASP A 7 -43.37 18.01 -10.47
C ASP A 7 -42.91 16.94 -11.46
N GLN A 8 -42.02 17.32 -12.40
CA GLN A 8 -41.33 16.40 -13.30
C GLN A 8 -39.90 16.16 -12.81
N SER A 9 -39.75 15.54 -11.63
CA SER A 9 -38.50 14.88 -11.26
C SER A 9 -38.55 13.41 -11.70
N GLU A 10 -38.43 13.14 -13.01
CA GLU A 10 -38.10 11.80 -13.48
C GLU A 10 -36.67 11.44 -13.04
N GLU A 11 -36.56 10.64 -11.98
CA GLU A 11 -35.32 9.94 -11.65
C GLU A 11 -34.96 9.01 -12.82
N LEU A 12 -34.01 9.47 -13.66
CA LEU A 12 -33.35 8.67 -14.67
C LEU A 12 -32.65 7.47 -13.99
N VAL A 13 -33.36 6.35 -13.87
CA VAL A 13 -32.78 5.06 -13.51
C VAL A 13 -31.73 4.75 -14.56
N ASN A 14 -30.46 4.89 -14.18
CA ASN A 14 -29.31 4.75 -15.07
C ASN A 14 -29.12 3.26 -15.43
N ARG A 15 -30.01 2.73 -16.28
CA ARG A 15 -29.99 1.33 -16.70
C ARG A 15 -28.79 1.12 -17.61
N THR A 16 -27.95 0.17 -17.23
CA THR A 16 -26.79 -0.18 -18.05
C THR A 16 -27.30 -0.75 -19.38
N PRO A 17 -26.84 -0.24 -20.54
CA PRO A 17 -27.31 -0.72 -21.84
C PRO A 17 -27.10 -2.24 -21.98
N PRO A 18 -28.02 -2.97 -22.64
CA PRO A 18 -27.89 -4.41 -22.87
C PRO A 18 -26.57 -4.71 -23.60
N LEU A 19 -26.00 -5.89 -23.34
CA LEU A 19 -24.76 -6.30 -23.97
C LEU A 19 -25.03 -6.81 -25.40
N PRO A 20 -24.17 -6.50 -26.38
CA PRO A 20 -24.23 -7.09 -27.71
C PRO A 20 -24.09 -8.63 -27.66
N PRO A 21 -24.56 -9.35 -28.70
CA PRO A 21 -24.44 -10.81 -28.77
C PRO A 21 -22.98 -11.27 -28.66
N VAL A 22 -22.77 -12.46 -28.11
CA VAL A 22 -21.44 -13.02 -27.88
C VAL A 22 -20.85 -13.50 -29.21
N PRO A 23 -19.64 -13.06 -29.60
CA PRO A 23 -18.96 -13.54 -30.80
C PRO A 23 -18.65 -15.05 -30.74
N GLU A 24 -18.62 -15.69 -31.90
CA GLU A 24 -18.30 -17.11 -32.04
C GLU A 24 -16.89 -17.43 -31.52
N GLY A 25 -16.74 -18.53 -30.78
CA GLY A 25 -15.46 -18.93 -30.16
C GLY A 25 -15.12 -18.24 -28.83
N MET A 26 -15.95 -17.33 -28.31
CA MET A 26 -15.69 -16.64 -27.03
C MET A 26 -16.68 -17.03 -25.92
N SER A 27 -16.18 -17.20 -24.69
CA SER A 27 -17.05 -17.40 -23.52
C SER A 27 -17.89 -16.15 -23.22
N LYS A 28 -19.15 -16.35 -22.81
CA LYS A 28 -20.03 -15.30 -22.24
C LYS A 28 -19.32 -14.44 -21.19
N LYS A 29 -18.43 -15.04 -20.38
CA LYS A 29 -17.68 -14.33 -19.32
C LYS A 29 -16.57 -13.45 -19.89
N GLN A 30 -15.86 -13.93 -20.91
CA GLN A 30 -14.80 -13.17 -21.60
C GLN A 30 -15.41 -11.97 -22.34
N TRP A 31 -16.52 -12.19 -23.05
CA TRP A 31 -17.22 -11.12 -23.76
C TRP A 31 -17.74 -10.04 -22.83
N LYS A 32 -18.41 -10.42 -21.73
CA LYS A 32 -18.82 -9.49 -20.66
C LYS A 32 -17.66 -8.62 -20.15
N LYS A 33 -16.47 -9.21 -19.99
CA LYS A 33 -15.27 -8.49 -19.53
C LYS A 33 -14.78 -7.51 -20.59
N MET A 34 -14.77 -7.89 -21.86
CA MET A 34 -14.38 -7.02 -22.97
C MET A 34 -15.33 -5.83 -23.13
N CYS A 35 -16.64 -6.06 -23.20
CA CYS A 35 -17.62 -4.97 -23.29
C CYS A 35 -17.53 -4.02 -22.10
N LYS A 36 -17.30 -4.53 -20.88
CA LYS A 36 -17.10 -3.69 -19.70
C LYS A 36 -15.84 -2.83 -19.81
N ARG A 37 -14.75 -3.37 -20.37
CA ARG A 37 -13.51 -2.63 -20.60
C ARG A 37 -13.72 -1.52 -21.64
N GLN A 38 -14.34 -1.84 -22.77
CA GLN A 38 -14.63 -0.88 -23.84
C GLN A 38 -15.53 0.25 -23.34
N ARG A 39 -16.63 -0.06 -22.64
CA ARG A 39 -17.50 0.95 -22.03
C ARG A 39 -16.75 1.83 -21.03
N TRP A 40 -15.82 1.27 -20.27
CA TRP A 40 -14.99 2.04 -19.36
C TRP A 40 -14.04 2.97 -20.12
N GLU A 41 -13.44 2.52 -21.22
CA GLU A 41 -12.58 3.33 -22.09
C GLU A 41 -13.34 4.50 -22.72
N GLU A 42 -14.52 4.24 -23.29
CA GLU A 42 -15.40 5.26 -23.88
C GLU A 42 -15.79 6.33 -22.85
N ASN A 43 -16.17 5.91 -21.64
CA ASN A 43 -16.61 6.82 -20.59
C ASN A 43 -15.47 7.39 -19.74
N LYS A 44 -14.22 6.95 -19.94
CA LYS A 44 -13.06 7.32 -19.13
C LYS A 44 -12.89 8.84 -19.03
N SER A 45 -13.03 9.53 -20.15
CA SER A 45 -12.91 11.00 -20.22
C SER A 45 -14.00 11.70 -19.40
N LYS A 46 -15.26 11.27 -19.56
CA LYS A 46 -16.41 11.79 -18.80
C LYS A 46 -16.24 11.58 -17.30
N TYR A 47 -15.93 10.36 -16.86
CA TYR A 47 -15.67 10.07 -15.45
C TYR A 47 -14.51 10.88 -14.87
N ASN A 48 -13.46 11.11 -15.67
CA ASN A 48 -12.33 11.95 -15.25
C ASN A 48 -12.75 13.43 -15.08
N ALA A 49 -13.58 13.96 -15.98
CA ALA A 49 -14.10 15.32 -15.89
C ALA A 49 -14.98 15.50 -14.65
N GLU A 50 -15.94 14.60 -14.42
CA GLU A 50 -16.81 14.61 -13.23
C GLU A 50 -15.99 14.53 -11.93
N ARG A 51 -14.99 13.64 -11.88
CA ARG A 51 -14.06 13.55 -10.74
C ARG A 51 -13.27 14.85 -10.52
N ARG A 52 -12.84 15.53 -11.58
CA ARG A 52 -12.14 16.82 -11.47
C ARG A 52 -13.04 17.90 -10.87
N VAL A 53 -14.29 18.00 -11.32
CA VAL A 53 -15.28 18.95 -10.79
C VAL A 53 -15.56 18.65 -9.31
N LYS A 54 -15.88 17.40 -8.96
CA LYS A 54 -16.12 16.98 -7.57
C LYS A 54 -14.91 17.30 -6.67
N LYS A 55 -13.68 17.07 -7.16
CA LYS A 55 -12.45 17.37 -6.41
C LYS A 55 -12.21 18.87 -6.21
N LYS A 56 -12.56 19.72 -7.17
CA LYS A 56 -12.51 21.18 -7.02
C LYS A 56 -13.52 21.66 -5.98
N ARG A 57 -14.75 21.16 -6.04
CA ARG A 57 -15.82 21.48 -5.08
C ARG A 57 -15.44 21.13 -3.65
N LEU A 58 -15.02 19.89 -3.39
CA LEU A 58 -14.57 19.44 -2.06
C LEU A 58 -13.35 20.22 -1.53
N ARG A 59 -12.50 20.75 -2.42
CA ARG A 59 -11.39 21.64 -2.02
C ARG A 59 -11.91 22.99 -1.56
N HIS A 60 -12.82 23.59 -2.31
CA HIS A 60 -13.43 24.87 -1.96
C HIS A 60 -14.21 24.77 -0.65
N GLU A 61 -15.07 23.76 -0.49
CA GLU A 61 -15.82 23.50 0.74
C GLU A 61 -14.90 23.36 1.96
N ARG A 62 -13.80 22.60 1.82
CA ARG A 62 -12.81 22.46 2.90
C ARG A 62 -12.11 23.78 3.22
N SER A 63 -11.70 24.54 2.21
CA SER A 63 -11.02 25.83 2.41
C SER A 63 -11.95 26.84 3.08
N ALA A 64 -13.23 26.88 2.71
CA ALA A 64 -14.23 27.72 3.36
C ALA A 64 -14.39 27.35 4.85
N LYS A 65 -14.52 26.06 5.18
CA LYS A 65 -14.56 25.60 6.57
C LYS A 65 -13.33 26.01 7.37
N ILE A 66 -12.13 25.86 6.80
CA ILE A 66 -10.88 26.29 7.46
C ILE A 66 -10.91 27.79 7.73
N GLN A 67 -11.39 28.59 6.77
CA GLN A 67 -11.50 30.04 6.93
C GLN A 67 -12.48 30.42 8.04
N GLU A 68 -13.62 29.73 8.17
CA GLU A 68 -14.58 29.95 9.26
C GLU A 68 -13.96 29.73 10.65
N TYR A 69 -13.09 28.73 10.84
CA TYR A 69 -12.35 28.55 12.09
C TYR A 69 -11.38 29.71 12.34
N ILE A 70 -10.64 30.12 11.30
CA ILE A 70 -9.67 31.23 11.38
C ILE A 70 -10.38 32.54 11.73
N ASP A 71 -11.51 32.84 11.08
CA ASP A 71 -12.26 34.08 11.29
C ASP A 71 -12.87 34.15 12.70
N ARG A 72 -13.18 33.00 13.31
CA ARG A 72 -13.61 32.88 14.70
C ARG A 72 -12.45 32.89 15.72
N GLY A 73 -11.20 32.87 15.26
CA GLY A 73 -10.02 32.77 16.13
C GLY A 73 -9.89 31.40 16.82
N GLU A 74 -10.50 30.36 16.26
CA GLU A 74 -10.46 28.99 16.77
C GLU A 74 -9.37 28.17 16.09
N ASP A 75 -8.85 27.17 16.80
CA ASP A 75 -7.94 26.19 16.22
C ASP A 75 -8.63 25.35 15.13
N VAL A 76 -7.96 25.21 13.99
CA VAL A 76 -8.47 24.40 12.87
C VAL A 76 -8.40 22.91 13.24
N PRO A 77 -9.52 22.17 13.17
CA PRO A 77 -9.52 20.73 13.41
C PRO A 77 -8.48 20.01 12.54
N GLN A 78 -7.69 19.11 13.13
CA GLN A 78 -6.62 18.39 12.40
C GLN A 78 -7.14 17.63 11.16
N GLU A 79 -8.38 17.15 11.18
CA GLU A 79 -9.04 16.50 10.05
C GLU A 79 -9.16 17.40 8.80
N LEU A 80 -9.28 18.72 9.03
CA LEU A 80 -9.31 19.75 8.00
C LEU A 80 -7.91 20.19 7.58
N VAL A 81 -6.86 19.80 8.28
CA VAL A 81 -5.45 20.06 7.91
C VAL A 81 -4.93 18.92 7.02
N ARG A 82 -4.20 19.29 5.97
CA ARG A 82 -3.71 18.33 4.97
C ARG A 82 -2.27 18.07 5.33
N GLU A 83 -1.96 16.84 5.72
CA GLU A 83 -0.58 16.47 5.96
C GLU A 83 0.30 16.80 4.74
N PRO A 84 1.45 17.46 4.96
CA PRO A 84 2.43 17.72 3.92
C PRO A 84 2.75 16.46 3.12
N ARG A 85 2.91 16.60 1.80
CA ARG A 85 3.23 15.47 0.92
C ARG A 85 4.69 15.01 1.03
N VAL A 86 5.51 15.86 1.59
CA VAL A 86 6.95 15.69 1.82
C VAL A 86 7.20 16.24 3.21
N ASN A 87 7.92 15.49 4.03
CA ASN A 87 8.56 16.02 5.21
C ASN A 87 9.90 16.61 4.75
N VAL A 88 10.17 17.88 5.04
CA VAL A 88 11.43 18.54 4.65
C VAL A 88 12.52 18.39 5.71
N ASN A 89 12.14 17.94 6.91
CA ASN A 89 13.02 17.75 8.05
C ASN A 89 13.37 16.26 8.23
N GLN A 90 13.41 15.50 7.13
CA GLN A 90 13.76 14.08 7.22
C GLN A 90 15.23 13.92 7.58
N ILE A 91 15.51 12.91 8.37
CA ILE A 91 16.88 12.48 8.68
C ILE A 91 17.09 11.11 8.03
N ASP A 92 18.31 10.77 7.67
CA ASP A 92 18.63 9.44 7.16
C ASP A 92 18.53 8.41 8.30
N SER A 93 17.77 7.33 8.08
CA SER A 93 17.73 6.17 8.99
C SER A 93 19.03 5.36 8.96
N GLY A 94 19.82 5.51 7.89
CA GLY A 94 21.05 4.75 7.66
C GLY A 94 20.82 3.32 7.16
N ILE A 95 19.58 2.92 6.88
CA ILE A 95 19.27 1.59 6.33
C ILE A 95 18.96 1.61 4.84
N GLU A 96 19.18 0.48 4.19
CA GLU A 96 18.67 0.23 2.84
C GLU A 96 17.51 -0.76 2.85
N ILE A 97 16.50 -0.49 2.01
CA ILE A 97 15.37 -1.42 1.82
C ILE A 97 15.33 -1.84 0.35
N ILE A 98 15.42 -3.14 0.09
CA ILE A 98 15.28 -3.70 -1.26
C ILE A 98 13.88 -4.28 -1.42
N LEU A 99 13.12 -3.78 -2.39
CA LEU A 99 11.88 -4.42 -2.85
C LEU A 99 12.25 -5.45 -3.92
N ASP A 100 12.29 -6.72 -3.52
CA ASP A 100 12.61 -7.85 -4.38
C ASP A 100 11.46 -8.14 -5.35
N CYS A 101 11.55 -7.63 -6.57
CA CYS A 101 10.51 -7.73 -7.58
C CYS A 101 10.72 -8.87 -8.59
N SER A 102 11.48 -9.91 -8.22
CA SER A 102 11.80 -11.04 -9.12
C SER A 102 10.64 -12.04 -9.33
N PHE A 103 9.40 -11.66 -9.03
CA PHE A 103 8.23 -12.56 -8.93
C PHE A 103 7.14 -12.26 -9.95
N ASP A 104 7.47 -11.57 -11.04
CA ASP A 104 6.50 -11.16 -12.07
C ASP A 104 5.62 -12.33 -12.51
N GLU A 105 6.21 -13.46 -12.93
CA GLU A 105 5.52 -14.66 -13.45
C GLU A 105 4.53 -15.29 -12.47
N LEU A 106 4.64 -15.00 -11.16
CA LEU A 106 3.77 -15.53 -10.12
C LEU A 106 2.52 -14.66 -9.88
N MET A 107 2.44 -13.51 -10.56
CA MET A 107 1.35 -12.55 -10.42
C MET A 107 0.51 -12.43 -11.70
N ASN A 108 -0.80 -12.31 -11.51
CA ASN A 108 -1.70 -11.88 -12.58
C ASN A 108 -1.68 -10.35 -12.76
N ASP A 109 -2.25 -9.84 -13.85
CA ASP A 109 -2.22 -8.40 -14.16
C ASP A 109 -2.79 -7.50 -13.06
N LYS A 110 -3.82 -7.96 -12.33
CA LYS A 110 -4.38 -7.18 -11.22
C LYS A 110 -3.41 -7.13 -10.03
N GLU A 111 -2.66 -8.21 -9.82
CA GLU A 111 -1.61 -8.28 -8.80
C GLU A 111 -0.42 -7.39 -9.19
N ILE A 112 -0.01 -7.33 -10.46
CA ILE A 112 0.99 -6.37 -10.97
C ILE A 112 0.51 -4.91 -10.77
N VAL A 113 -0.75 -4.63 -11.09
CA VAL A 113 -1.37 -3.32 -10.81
C VAL A 113 -1.29 -3.00 -9.31
N SER A 114 -1.59 -3.98 -8.45
CA SER A 114 -1.50 -3.82 -7.00
C SER A 114 -0.06 -3.56 -6.54
N LEU A 115 0.92 -4.32 -7.04
CA LEU A 115 2.33 -4.17 -6.70
C LEU A 115 2.86 -2.79 -7.08
N SER A 116 2.60 -2.32 -8.31
CA SER A 116 3.02 -0.98 -8.73
C SER A 116 2.42 0.13 -7.85
N ASN A 117 1.15 -0.01 -7.43
CA ASN A 117 0.53 0.90 -6.49
C ASN A 117 1.19 0.81 -5.11
N GLN A 118 1.63 -0.38 -4.69
CA GLN A 118 2.37 -0.57 -3.45
C GLN A 118 3.76 0.08 -3.48
N VAL A 119 4.50 -0.04 -4.58
CA VAL A 119 5.78 0.64 -4.80
C VAL A 119 5.60 2.16 -4.73
N THR A 120 4.60 2.72 -5.42
CA THR A 120 4.31 4.17 -5.35
C THR A 120 3.92 4.65 -3.95
N ARG A 121 3.23 3.81 -3.17
CA ARG A 121 2.89 4.12 -1.76
C ARG A 121 4.11 4.02 -0.84
N ALA A 122 5.01 3.06 -1.08
CA ALA A 122 6.28 2.96 -0.37
C ALA A 122 7.10 4.24 -0.54
N TYR A 123 7.22 4.74 -1.78
CA TYR A 123 7.85 6.04 -2.03
C TYR A 123 7.12 7.21 -1.34
N SER A 124 5.79 7.22 -1.38
CA SER A 124 5.03 8.26 -0.67
C SER A 124 5.18 8.20 0.85
N ALA A 125 5.38 7.02 1.43
CA ALA A 125 5.66 6.86 2.86
C ALA A 125 7.09 7.35 3.16
N ASN A 126 8.06 6.94 2.34
CA ASN A 126 9.46 7.33 2.51
C ASN A 126 9.64 8.85 2.52
N ARG A 127 8.98 9.59 1.61
CA ARG A 127 9.01 11.06 1.57
C ARG A 127 8.31 11.76 2.72
N ARG A 128 7.48 11.05 3.50
CA ARG A 128 6.74 11.62 4.64
C ARG A 128 7.32 11.21 5.99
N ALA A 129 8.17 10.19 6.01
CA ALA A 129 8.75 9.66 7.24
C ALA A 129 9.61 10.71 7.95
N SER A 130 9.76 10.60 9.26
CA SER A 130 10.75 11.38 9.99
C SER A 130 12.15 10.91 9.64
N HIS A 131 12.32 9.59 9.48
CA HIS A 131 13.57 8.98 9.06
C HIS A 131 13.35 8.22 7.74
N PHE A 132 14.03 8.64 6.68
CA PHE A 132 13.92 8.00 5.36
C PHE A 132 14.91 6.84 5.25
N ALA A 133 14.62 5.88 4.39
CA ALA A 133 15.56 4.84 3.98
C ALA A 133 15.94 5.00 2.51
N GLU A 134 17.11 4.51 2.12
CA GLU A 134 17.47 4.34 0.71
C GLU A 134 16.76 3.10 0.16
N ILE A 135 15.68 3.31 -0.61
CA ILE A 135 14.83 2.22 -1.13
C ILE A 135 15.25 1.89 -2.56
N LYS A 136 15.40 0.59 -2.88
CA LYS A 136 15.73 0.12 -4.23
C LYS A 136 14.72 -0.95 -4.67
N VAL A 137 14.21 -0.86 -5.89
CA VAL A 137 13.40 -1.92 -6.52
C VAL A 137 14.33 -2.75 -7.40
N ALA A 138 14.43 -4.06 -7.15
CA ALA A 138 15.39 -4.94 -7.82
C ALA A 138 14.85 -6.38 -7.93
N PRO A 139 14.94 -7.05 -9.10
CA PRO A 139 15.08 -6.44 -10.40
C PRO A 139 13.81 -5.66 -10.77
N PHE A 140 13.97 -4.61 -11.57
CA PHE A 140 12.89 -3.82 -12.13
C PHE A 140 12.78 -4.11 -13.63
N ASP A 141 11.95 -5.09 -13.96
CA ASP A 141 11.78 -5.61 -15.31
C ASP A 141 10.31 -5.93 -15.64
N LYS A 142 10.09 -6.53 -16.82
CA LYS A 142 8.83 -7.15 -17.25
C LYS A 142 7.60 -6.24 -17.09
N ARG A 143 6.47 -6.78 -16.63
CA ARG A 143 5.17 -6.10 -16.60
C ARG A 143 5.13 -5.00 -15.54
N LEU A 144 5.93 -5.14 -14.47
CA LEU A 144 6.08 -4.05 -13.49
C LEU A 144 6.73 -2.84 -14.15
N LYS A 145 7.88 -3.02 -14.83
CA LYS A 145 8.58 -1.94 -15.54
C LYS A 145 7.72 -1.33 -16.64
N GLU A 146 7.11 -2.15 -17.50
CA GLU A 146 6.21 -1.69 -18.56
C GLU A 146 5.10 -0.79 -18.00
N ARG A 147 4.52 -1.17 -16.86
CA ARG A 147 3.47 -0.37 -16.20
C ARG A 147 3.98 0.99 -15.72
N PHE A 148 5.22 1.07 -15.24
CA PHE A 148 5.84 2.32 -14.83
C PHE A 148 6.17 3.23 -16.02
N GLU A 149 6.62 2.66 -17.13
CA GLU A 149 6.93 3.37 -18.39
C GLU A 149 5.68 3.86 -19.13
N THR A 150 4.52 3.23 -18.89
CA THR A 150 3.25 3.56 -19.55
C THR A 150 2.28 4.29 -18.63
N THR A 151 1.59 3.55 -17.75
CA THR A 151 0.47 4.05 -16.94
C THR A 151 0.94 5.03 -15.87
N LEU A 152 2.13 4.81 -15.32
CA LEU A 152 2.69 5.63 -14.25
C LEU A 152 3.81 6.55 -14.74
N LYS A 153 3.99 6.75 -16.05
CA LYS A 153 5.08 7.59 -16.60
C LYS A 153 5.12 8.99 -15.97
N ASN A 154 3.94 9.58 -15.73
CA ASN A 154 3.80 10.91 -15.15
C ASN A 154 4.13 10.99 -13.65
N THR A 155 4.51 9.89 -13.00
CA THR A 155 5.06 9.94 -11.64
C THR A 155 6.52 10.36 -11.63
N ASN A 156 7.21 10.35 -12.79
CA ASN A 156 8.62 10.70 -12.92
C ASN A 156 9.51 9.83 -12.02
N TYR A 157 9.26 8.52 -12.01
CA TYR A 157 9.85 7.54 -11.09
C TYR A 157 11.38 7.50 -11.13
N GLU A 158 11.97 7.80 -12.28
CA GLU A 158 13.42 7.88 -12.48
C GLU A 158 14.08 8.98 -11.64
N LYS A 159 13.31 9.98 -11.20
CA LYS A 159 13.79 11.13 -10.41
C LYS A 159 13.30 11.11 -8.97
N TRP A 160 12.84 9.96 -8.49
CA TRP A 160 12.38 9.85 -7.11
C TRP A 160 13.55 9.96 -6.14
N ASN A 161 13.38 10.77 -5.09
CA ASN A 161 14.42 10.97 -4.08
C ASN A 161 14.48 9.76 -3.12
N HIS A 162 15.70 9.31 -2.78
CA HIS A 162 15.95 8.13 -1.94
C HIS A 162 15.19 6.87 -2.40
N PHE A 163 15.02 6.73 -3.72
CA PHE A 163 14.27 5.63 -4.34
C PHE A 163 14.81 5.30 -5.73
N LYS A 164 15.42 4.13 -5.91
CA LYS A 164 16.07 3.72 -7.17
C LYS A 164 15.43 2.46 -7.75
N PHE A 165 15.55 2.29 -9.06
CA PHE A 165 15.08 1.11 -9.79
C PHE A 165 16.28 0.47 -10.48
N LEU A 166 16.58 -0.79 -10.16
CA LEU A 166 17.76 -1.52 -10.64
C LEU A 166 17.35 -2.61 -11.62
N LEU A 167 18.16 -2.86 -12.64
CA LEU A 167 17.85 -3.83 -13.69
C LEU A 167 17.99 -5.28 -13.25
N ASP A 168 18.90 -5.56 -12.30
CA ASP A 168 19.19 -6.89 -11.78
C ASP A 168 19.10 -6.94 -10.25
N ASP A 169 19.28 -8.12 -9.67
CA ASP A 169 19.19 -8.40 -8.23
C ASP A 169 20.56 -8.47 -7.54
N LYS A 170 21.65 -8.05 -8.21
CA LYS A 170 23.02 -8.17 -7.66
C LYS A 170 23.20 -7.46 -6.34
N ILE A 171 22.48 -6.35 -6.14
CA ILE A 171 22.46 -5.58 -4.88
C ILE A 171 22.13 -6.44 -3.65
N MET A 172 21.39 -7.54 -3.84
CA MET A 172 21.01 -8.46 -2.77
C MET A 172 22.17 -9.36 -2.31
N TYR A 173 23.28 -9.40 -3.04
CA TYR A 173 24.48 -10.18 -2.70
C TYR A 173 25.63 -9.33 -2.14
N GLY A 174 25.38 -8.04 -1.92
CA GLY A 174 26.37 -7.07 -1.48
C GLY A 174 26.86 -6.17 -2.61
N ASP A 175 27.38 -5.01 -2.23
CA ASP A 175 28.04 -4.04 -3.11
C ASP A 175 29.15 -3.33 -2.34
N GLU A 176 29.75 -2.28 -2.93
CA GLU A 176 30.81 -1.49 -2.29
C GLU A 176 30.37 -0.73 -1.03
N HIS A 177 29.05 -0.60 -0.78
CA HIS A 177 28.50 0.15 0.35
C HIS A 177 28.10 -0.79 1.51
N ILE A 178 27.47 -1.92 1.20
CA ILE A 178 27.00 -2.90 2.19
C ILE A 178 27.39 -4.30 1.73
N GLY A 179 28.25 -4.94 2.53
CA GLY A 179 28.67 -6.33 2.33
C GLY A 179 27.55 -7.33 2.62
N LYS A 180 27.69 -8.56 2.08
CA LYS A 180 26.66 -9.61 2.19
C LYS A 180 26.28 -9.96 3.63
N ASP A 181 27.22 -9.87 4.56
CA ASP A 181 27.00 -10.19 5.99
C ASP A 181 26.02 -9.23 6.67
N ASN A 182 25.81 -8.05 6.10
CA ASN A 182 24.88 -7.03 6.60
C ASN A 182 23.53 -7.03 5.86
N ILE A 183 23.18 -8.13 5.20
CA ILE A 183 21.93 -8.28 4.44
C ILE A 183 21.01 -9.27 5.13
N VAL A 184 19.74 -8.89 5.29
CA VAL A 184 18.69 -9.75 5.87
C VAL A 184 17.48 -9.78 4.94
N TYR A 185 16.94 -10.97 4.69
CA TYR A 185 15.69 -11.13 3.96
C TYR A 185 14.50 -11.24 4.93
N LEU A 186 13.55 -10.32 4.82
CA LEU A 186 12.34 -10.32 5.62
C LEU A 186 11.29 -11.28 5.05
N THR A 187 10.88 -12.26 5.85
CA THR A 187 9.84 -13.22 5.50
C THR A 187 9.02 -13.58 6.74
N ALA A 188 7.72 -13.83 6.58
CA ALA A 188 6.86 -14.24 7.68
C ALA A 188 7.01 -15.72 8.04
N ASP A 189 7.66 -16.51 7.17
CA ASP A 189 7.73 -17.97 7.27
C ASP A 189 8.98 -18.48 8.02
N THR A 190 9.77 -17.59 8.65
CA THR A 190 10.95 -17.97 9.45
C THR A 190 10.68 -17.84 10.95
N ASP A 191 11.31 -18.66 11.77
CA ASP A 191 11.16 -18.60 13.23
C ASP A 191 11.93 -17.43 13.85
N GLU A 192 13.04 -17.02 13.23
CA GLU A 192 13.93 -15.99 13.76
C GLU A 192 13.30 -14.60 13.67
N LYS A 193 13.13 -13.95 14.82
CA LYS A 193 12.54 -12.61 14.93
C LYS A 193 13.57 -11.52 14.65
N LEU A 194 13.12 -10.45 13.98
CA LEU A 194 13.86 -9.20 13.87
C LEU A 194 13.67 -8.39 15.16
N GLU A 195 14.75 -8.11 15.87
CA GLU A 195 14.70 -7.33 17.12
C GLU A 195 14.70 -5.83 16.84
N LYS A 196 15.62 -5.37 16.00
CA LYS A 196 15.82 -3.96 15.65
C LYS A 196 16.19 -3.78 14.18
N LEU A 197 16.00 -2.56 13.69
CA LEU A 197 16.60 -2.11 12.43
C LEU A 197 17.89 -1.36 12.76
N GLU A 198 18.98 -1.70 12.08
CA GLU A 198 20.32 -1.19 12.39
C GLU A 198 20.89 -0.42 11.21
N PRO A 199 21.36 0.83 11.42
CA PRO A 199 22.08 1.57 10.38
C PRO A 199 23.25 0.75 9.81
N GLY A 200 23.46 0.83 8.50
CA GLY A 200 24.46 0.03 7.77
C GLY A 200 23.95 -1.35 7.32
N MET A 201 22.72 -1.73 7.66
CA MET A 201 22.10 -2.97 7.18
C MET A 201 21.20 -2.75 5.96
N ARG A 202 21.08 -3.81 5.16
CA ARG A 202 20.19 -3.89 3.99
C ARG A 202 19.12 -4.94 4.22
N TYR A 203 17.86 -4.52 4.18
CA TYR A 203 16.71 -5.38 4.41
C TYR A 203 15.95 -5.64 3.11
N ILE A 204 15.82 -6.91 2.73
CA ILE A 204 15.08 -7.33 1.53
C ILE A 204 13.64 -7.63 1.91
N VAL A 205 12.69 -7.10 1.15
CA VAL A 205 11.25 -7.32 1.28
C VAL A 205 10.72 -7.89 -0.03
N GLY A 206 9.99 -9.01 0.05
CA GLY A 206 9.33 -9.61 -1.11
C GLY A 206 8.37 -8.63 -1.79
N GLY A 207 8.71 -8.20 -3.00
CA GLY A 207 7.89 -7.38 -3.88
C GLY A 207 6.88 -8.24 -4.65
N ILE A 208 5.96 -8.89 -3.94
CA ILE A 208 4.95 -9.79 -4.50
C ILE A 208 3.55 -9.51 -3.92
N VAL A 209 2.53 -9.67 -4.76
CA VAL A 209 1.11 -9.62 -4.34
C VAL A 209 0.44 -10.94 -4.68
N ASP A 210 0.46 -11.88 -3.74
CA ASP A 210 -0.08 -13.22 -3.93
C ASP A 210 -1.13 -13.61 -2.87
N LYS A 211 -1.28 -12.79 -1.82
CA LYS A 211 -2.10 -13.05 -0.62
C LYS A 211 -1.62 -14.28 0.16
N ASN A 212 -0.32 -14.51 0.21
CA ASN A 212 0.32 -15.69 0.82
C ASN A 212 -0.17 -17.02 0.21
N ARG A 213 -0.30 -17.04 -1.12
CA ARG A 213 -0.61 -18.23 -1.92
C ARG A 213 0.64 -19.11 -2.08
N TYR A 214 1.81 -18.49 -2.19
CA TYR A 214 3.10 -19.19 -2.32
C TYR A 214 3.79 -19.24 -0.96
N LYS A 215 3.54 -20.31 -0.22
CA LYS A 215 4.19 -20.56 1.08
C LYS A 215 5.70 -20.69 0.93
N ASP A 216 6.42 -20.14 1.89
CA ASP A 216 7.88 -20.25 2.01
C ASP A 216 8.64 -19.69 0.80
N LEU A 217 8.00 -18.91 -0.08
CA LEU A 217 8.62 -18.46 -1.33
C LEU A 217 9.87 -17.60 -1.07
N CYS A 218 9.72 -16.60 -0.21
CA CYS A 218 10.81 -15.70 0.16
C CYS A 218 11.85 -16.41 1.03
N LEU A 219 11.42 -17.29 1.94
CA LEU A 219 12.30 -18.11 2.77
C LEU A 219 13.21 -19.00 1.92
N ASN A 220 12.62 -19.79 1.02
CA ASN A 220 13.34 -20.69 0.13
C ASN A 220 14.28 -19.93 -0.81
N LYS A 221 13.88 -18.74 -1.30
CA LYS A 221 14.75 -17.89 -2.11
C LYS A 221 15.96 -17.42 -1.29
N ALA A 222 15.74 -16.85 -0.11
CA ALA A 222 16.81 -16.36 0.76
C ALA A 222 17.81 -17.46 1.16
N GLN A 223 17.32 -18.66 1.50
CA GLN A 223 18.15 -19.82 1.81
C GLN A 223 19.05 -20.22 0.62
N LYS A 224 18.51 -20.24 -0.60
CA LYS A 224 19.30 -20.51 -1.82
C LYS A 224 20.37 -19.45 -2.07
N MET A 225 20.09 -18.20 -1.70
CA MET A 225 21.06 -17.09 -1.80
C MET A 225 22.10 -17.12 -0.67
N GLY A 226 21.89 -17.93 0.37
CA GLY A 226 22.70 -17.92 1.59
C GLY A 226 22.59 -16.59 2.34
N ILE A 227 21.38 -16.05 2.44
CA ILE A 227 21.08 -14.79 3.16
C ILE A 227 20.24 -15.13 4.41
N PRO A 228 20.60 -14.60 5.59
CA PRO A 228 19.81 -14.77 6.80
C PRO A 228 18.37 -14.27 6.64
N THR A 229 17.42 -14.97 7.26
CA THR A 229 16.02 -14.57 7.23
C THR A 229 15.55 -14.10 8.59
N ARG A 230 14.70 -13.07 8.62
CA ARG A 230 14.04 -12.62 9.86
C ARG A 230 12.57 -12.32 9.58
N ARG A 231 11.70 -12.58 10.56
CA ARG A 231 10.32 -12.11 10.54
C ARG A 231 10.16 -10.86 11.40
N LEU A 232 9.23 -9.99 11.03
CA LEU A 232 8.84 -8.88 11.92
C LEU A 232 8.24 -9.43 13.24
N PRO A 233 8.44 -8.75 14.37
CA PRO A 233 7.95 -9.20 15.68
C PRO A 233 6.46 -8.88 15.86
N ILE A 234 5.62 -9.28 14.90
CA ILE A 234 4.20 -8.89 14.83
C ILE A 234 3.33 -9.69 15.82
N ASP A 235 3.66 -10.96 16.06
CA ASP A 235 2.80 -11.87 16.84
C ASP A 235 2.66 -11.45 18.32
N GLU A 236 3.55 -10.59 18.82
CA GLU A 236 3.50 -10.07 20.19
C GLU A 236 2.47 -8.95 20.38
N TYR A 237 2.03 -8.30 19.30
CA TYR A 237 1.24 -7.07 19.35
C TYR A 237 -0.10 -7.15 18.58
N ILE A 238 -0.39 -8.28 17.92
CA ILE A 238 -1.56 -8.46 17.06
C ILE A 238 -2.27 -9.77 17.44
N ASN A 239 -3.50 -9.69 17.94
CA ASN A 239 -4.35 -10.87 18.09
C ASN A 239 -4.94 -11.25 16.71
N LEU A 240 -4.52 -12.40 16.19
CA LEU A 240 -4.66 -12.76 14.78
C LEU A 240 -5.94 -13.53 14.48
N GLU A 241 -7.09 -12.87 14.54
CA GLU A 241 -8.21 -13.26 13.67
C GLU A 241 -7.96 -12.84 12.21
N GLY A 242 -6.89 -12.07 11.96
CA GLY A 242 -6.46 -11.57 10.64
C GLY A 242 -5.26 -12.27 10.00
N ARG A 243 -4.87 -11.81 8.80
CA ARG A 243 -3.67 -12.31 8.10
C ARG A 243 -2.38 -11.75 8.71
N ARG A 244 -1.49 -12.66 9.13
CA ARG A 244 -0.10 -12.41 9.58
C ARG A 244 0.80 -11.82 8.50
N VAL A 245 0.54 -12.20 7.25
CA VAL A 245 1.36 -11.75 6.12
C VAL A 245 0.88 -10.38 5.66
N LEU A 246 1.75 -9.38 5.85
CA LEU A 246 1.54 -8.01 5.46
C LEU A 246 1.83 -7.81 3.96
N THR A 247 1.32 -6.69 3.43
CA THR A 247 1.65 -6.25 2.07
C THR A 247 3.05 -5.62 2.06
N THR A 248 3.74 -5.65 0.92
CA THR A 248 5.07 -5.02 0.73
C THR A 248 5.09 -3.58 1.26
N THR A 249 4.07 -2.77 0.94
CA THR A 249 4.00 -1.39 1.46
C THR A 249 3.88 -1.31 2.97
N HIS A 250 3.08 -2.16 3.61
CA HIS A 250 2.92 -2.09 5.07
C HIS A 250 4.23 -2.45 5.78
N VAL A 251 5.00 -3.42 5.25
CA VAL A 251 6.34 -3.74 5.77
C VAL A 251 7.24 -2.49 5.70
N VAL A 252 7.31 -1.83 4.54
CA VAL A 252 8.09 -0.59 4.40
C VAL A 252 7.60 0.51 5.36
N GLN A 253 6.29 0.72 5.48
CA GLN A 253 5.74 1.74 6.37
C GLN A 253 6.08 1.46 7.84
N LEU A 254 6.03 0.20 8.26
CA LEU A 254 6.43 -0.21 9.61
C LEU A 254 7.91 0.02 9.86
N MET A 255 8.76 -0.35 8.90
CA MET A 255 10.21 -0.14 9.03
C MET A 255 10.56 1.35 9.13
N LEU A 256 9.90 2.20 8.34
CA LEU A 256 10.08 3.66 8.44
C LEU A 256 9.55 4.21 9.76
N LYS A 257 8.42 3.70 10.25
CA LYS A 257 7.80 4.16 11.50
C LYS A 257 8.52 3.68 12.76
N TYR A 258 9.18 2.53 12.70
CA TYR A 258 10.03 2.03 13.78
C TYR A 258 11.03 3.10 14.22
N PHE A 259 11.62 3.83 13.29
CA PHE A 259 12.62 4.85 13.56
C PHE A 259 12.10 6.10 14.30
N ASP A 260 10.79 6.33 14.40
CA ASP A 260 10.25 7.46 15.16
C ASP A 260 10.46 7.29 16.68
N GLY A 261 10.59 6.05 17.18
CA GLY A 261 10.72 5.77 18.62
C GLY A 261 11.43 4.46 18.98
N HIS A 262 11.93 3.72 17.99
CA HIS A 262 12.51 2.38 18.10
C HIS A 262 11.58 1.36 18.79
N ASP A 263 10.27 1.56 18.63
CA ASP A 263 9.21 0.73 19.20
C ASP A 263 8.33 0.12 18.11
N TRP A 264 8.37 -1.21 18.02
CA TRP A 264 7.54 -1.96 17.09
C TRP A 264 6.05 -1.82 17.39
N LYS A 265 5.66 -1.77 18.67
CA LYS A 265 4.24 -1.67 19.06
C LYS A 265 3.64 -0.38 18.51
N ASN A 266 4.27 0.76 18.80
CA ASN A 266 3.83 2.05 18.27
C ASN A 266 3.80 2.06 16.73
N ALA A 267 4.79 1.47 16.06
CA ALA A 267 4.80 1.36 14.61
C ALA A 267 3.59 0.55 14.08
N PHE A 268 3.27 -0.59 14.72
CA PHE A 268 2.09 -1.39 14.37
C PHE A 268 0.79 -0.61 14.59
N GLU A 269 0.65 0.07 15.72
CA GLU A 269 -0.52 0.88 16.06
C GLU A 269 -0.75 2.04 15.09
N THR A 270 0.33 2.63 14.60
CA THR A 270 0.28 3.74 13.64
C THR A 270 -0.05 3.28 12.22
N VAL A 271 0.52 2.16 11.77
CA VAL A 271 0.45 1.73 10.37
C VAL A 271 -0.75 0.82 10.10
N LEU A 272 -1.11 -0.04 11.06
CA LEU A 272 -2.15 -1.04 10.88
C LEU A 272 -3.49 -0.52 11.39
N PRO A 273 -4.60 -0.79 10.68
CA PRO A 273 -5.93 -0.36 11.14
C PRO A 273 -6.27 -0.92 12.54
N PRO A 274 -6.96 -0.17 13.41
CA PRO A 274 -7.33 -0.56 14.78
C PRO A 274 -7.96 -1.96 14.91
N ARG A 275 -8.83 -2.33 13.97
CA ARG A 275 -9.43 -3.69 13.89
C ARG A 275 -8.44 -4.86 13.77
N LYS A 276 -7.14 -4.59 13.59
CA LYS A 276 -6.08 -5.60 13.61
C LYS A 276 -5.31 -5.63 14.94
N LEU A 277 -5.59 -4.71 15.85
CA LEU A 277 -4.80 -4.43 17.06
C LEU A 277 -5.60 -4.73 18.34
N ASP A 278 -6.91 -4.91 18.25
CA ASP A 278 -7.76 -5.15 19.43
C ASP A 278 -7.46 -6.51 20.08
N ALA A 279 -6.83 -6.46 21.26
CA ALA A 279 -6.50 -7.61 22.09
C ALA A 279 -7.32 -7.68 23.40
N GLU A 280 -8.15 -6.68 23.73
CA GLU A 280 -8.60 -6.50 25.13
C GLU A 280 -10.11 -6.49 25.43
N THR A 281 -11.01 -6.61 24.45
CA THR A 281 -12.47 -6.58 24.75
C THR A 281 -13.16 -7.95 24.80
N ALA A 282 -12.48 -9.05 24.47
CA ALA A 282 -13.12 -10.37 24.40
C ALA A 282 -12.96 -11.25 25.67
N SER A 283 -11.96 -11.00 26.54
CA SER A 283 -11.72 -11.89 27.70
C SER A 283 -12.49 -11.52 28.97
N LEU A 284 -13.02 -10.29 29.07
CA LEU A 284 -13.83 -9.85 30.22
C LEU A 284 -15.33 -10.18 30.12
N ALA A 285 -15.80 -10.69 28.98
CA ALA A 285 -17.21 -11.05 28.76
C ALA A 285 -17.54 -12.53 29.02
N ALA A 286 -16.55 -13.35 29.40
CA ALA A 286 -16.70 -14.81 29.50
C ALA A 286 -16.27 -15.40 30.85
N ALA A 287 -16.36 -14.64 31.95
CA ALA A 287 -16.35 -15.24 33.28
C ALA A 287 -17.76 -15.74 33.61
N PRO A 288 -17.99 -17.06 33.78
CA PRO A 288 -19.26 -17.55 34.28
C PRO A 288 -19.44 -17.09 35.72
N ALA A 289 -20.59 -16.51 36.03
CA ALA A 289 -21.01 -16.29 37.40
C ALA A 289 -21.03 -17.65 38.11
N THR A 290 -20.11 -17.83 39.05
CA THR A 290 -20.20 -18.90 40.05
C THR A 290 -21.38 -18.58 40.94
N GLU A 291 -22.45 -19.37 40.81
CA GLU A 291 -23.51 -19.43 41.82
C GLU A 291 -22.93 -20.12 43.06
N ASP A 292 -22.67 -19.34 44.11
CA ASP A 292 -22.49 -19.84 45.46
C ASP A 292 -23.86 -20.08 46.11
N VAL A 293 -23.87 -21.15 46.92
CA VAL A 293 -24.97 -21.81 47.66
C VAL A 293 -25.87 -20.89 48.48
#